data_AF-A0A852MY32-F1
#
_entry.id   AF-A0A852MY32-F1
#
_cell.length_a   1.000
_cell.length_b   1.000
_cell.length_c   1.000
_cell.angle_alpha   90.00
_cell.angle_beta   90.00
_cell.angle_gamma   90.00
#
_symmetry.space_group_name_H-M   'P 1'
#
loop_
_entity.id
_entity.type
_entity.pdbx_description
1 polymer ?
#
loop_
_entity_poly.entity_id
_entity_poly.type
_entity_poly.pdbx_seq_one_letter_code
_entity_poly.pdbx_strand_id
1 'polypeptide(L)'
;SKRLPQAIIIGVKKGGTRALLEFLRVHPDVRAVGAEPHFFDRNYERGLAWYRDLMPRTLEGQITMEKTPSYFVTKEAPARISSMSKGTKLIVVVRDPVTRAISDYTQTLSKKPDIPTFESLTFKNRTTGLIDTSWSAIQIGIYAKHLENWLLHFPIGQILFVSGERMISDPAGELGRVQDFLGLKRIITDKHFYFNKTKGFPCLKKAEGSSKPHCLGKTKGRTHPDIDQEVVQRLRDFYRPFNMKFYQMTGQDFGWD
;
A
#
# COMPACT_ATOMS: atom_id res chain seq x y z
N SER A 1 -11.00 -14.92 20.39
CA SER A 1 -12.26 -14.87 19.60
C SER A 1 -11.99 -14.19 18.26
N LYS A 2 -12.96 -14.09 17.33
CA LYS A 2 -12.79 -13.26 16.12
C LYS A 2 -13.18 -11.82 16.45
N ARG A 3 -12.30 -10.87 16.14
CA ARG A 3 -12.49 -9.43 16.37
C ARG A 3 -12.39 -8.68 15.05
N LEU A 4 -13.15 -7.59 14.89
CA LEU A 4 -12.99 -6.67 13.76
C LEU A 4 -11.58 -6.06 13.79
N PRO A 5 -11.01 -5.67 12.63
CA PRO A 5 -9.64 -5.21 12.56
C PRO A 5 -9.47 -3.84 13.24
N GLN A 6 -8.52 -3.75 14.17
CA GLN A 6 -8.15 -2.50 14.82
C GLN A 6 -7.24 -1.65 13.93
N ALA A 7 -6.54 -2.27 12.98
CA ALA A 7 -5.73 -1.58 12.00
C ALA A 7 -5.89 -2.16 10.58
N ILE A 8 -5.92 -1.30 9.57
CA ILE A 8 -6.15 -1.68 8.16
C ILE A 8 -5.07 -1.05 7.27
N ILE A 9 -4.45 -1.86 6.41
CA ILE A 9 -3.59 -1.35 5.33
C ILE A 9 -4.49 -1.05 4.11
N ILE A 10 -4.85 0.23 3.96
CA ILE A 10 -5.85 0.70 3.00
C ILE A 10 -5.28 0.99 1.61
N GLY A 11 -3.96 1.07 1.47
CA GLY A 11 -3.33 1.49 0.22
C GLY A 11 -1.81 1.59 0.28
N VAL A 12 -1.17 2.02 -0.80
CA VAL A 12 -1.78 2.17 -2.14
C VAL A 12 -1.52 0.94 -3.00
N LYS A 13 -2.35 0.74 -4.03
CA LYS A 13 -2.11 -0.30 -5.04
C LYS A 13 -0.70 -0.11 -5.62
N LYS A 14 0.11 -1.18 -5.54
CA LYS A 14 1.53 -1.24 -5.95
C LYS A 14 2.54 -0.52 -5.04
N GLY A 15 2.12 0.02 -3.90
CA GLY A 15 3.03 0.68 -2.95
C GLY A 15 3.93 -0.28 -2.15
N GLY A 16 3.52 -1.54 -1.99
CA GLY A 16 4.27 -2.52 -1.17
C GLY A 16 3.43 -3.19 -0.07
N THR A 17 2.11 -3.01 -0.09
CA THR A 17 1.17 -3.50 0.93
C THR A 17 1.29 -4.98 1.29
N ARG A 18 1.59 -5.86 0.32
CA ARG A 18 1.85 -7.29 0.61
C ARG A 18 3.15 -7.46 1.42
N ALA A 19 4.23 -6.77 1.06
CA ALA A 19 5.49 -6.87 1.79
C ALA A 19 5.28 -6.44 3.25
N LEU A 20 4.65 -5.28 3.46
CA LEU A 20 4.35 -4.80 4.81
C LEU A 20 3.57 -5.82 5.63
N LEU A 21 2.49 -6.38 5.06
CA LEU A 21 1.65 -7.33 5.79
C LEU A 21 2.41 -8.62 6.14
N GLU A 22 3.19 -9.17 5.21
CA GLU A 22 4.00 -10.37 5.50
C GLU A 22 5.08 -10.10 6.56
N PHE A 23 5.69 -8.91 6.53
CA PHE A 23 6.70 -8.52 7.53
C PHE A 23 6.08 -8.35 8.91
N LEU A 24 4.92 -7.69 9.00
CA LEU A 24 4.20 -7.50 10.27
C LEU A 24 3.71 -8.81 10.89
N ARG A 25 3.34 -9.81 10.08
CA ARG A 25 2.90 -11.14 10.56
C ARG A 25 3.99 -11.92 11.31
N VAL A 26 5.25 -11.47 11.24
CA VAL A 26 6.33 -12.03 12.07
C VAL A 26 6.13 -11.66 13.55
N HIS A 27 5.45 -10.55 13.85
CA HIS A 27 5.20 -10.11 15.21
C HIS A 27 4.18 -11.04 15.91
N PRO A 28 4.46 -11.55 17.14
CA PRO A 28 3.58 -12.48 17.83
C PRO A 28 2.19 -11.91 18.13
N ASP A 29 2.09 -10.58 18.28
CA ASP A 29 0.83 -9.88 18.55
C ASP A 29 0.10 -9.38 17.30
N VAL A 30 0.49 -9.83 16.10
CA VAL A 30 -0.22 -9.48 14.85
C VAL A 30 -0.84 -10.72 14.25
N ARG A 31 -2.16 -10.66 13.98
CA ARG A 31 -2.87 -11.68 13.22
C ARG A 31 -3.61 -11.01 12.08
N ALA A 32 -3.43 -11.54 10.87
CA ALA A 32 -3.98 -10.91 9.68
C ALA A 32 -4.71 -11.87 8.75
N VAL A 33 -5.72 -11.34 8.07
CA VAL A 33 -6.37 -12.04 6.94
C VAL A 33 -5.35 -12.23 5.81
N GLY A 34 -5.28 -13.44 5.25
CA GLY A 34 -4.34 -13.76 4.17
C GLY A 34 -4.71 -13.11 2.83
N ALA A 35 -5.98 -13.20 2.46
CA ALA A 35 -6.55 -12.59 1.25
C ALA A 35 -6.86 -11.09 1.44
N GLU A 36 -7.18 -10.40 0.35
CA GLU A 36 -7.72 -9.02 0.39
C GLU A 36 -9.25 -9.13 0.54
N PRO A 37 -9.86 -8.73 1.68
CA PRO A 37 -11.29 -8.92 1.91
C PRO A 37 -12.19 -8.19 0.91
N HIS A 38 -11.77 -7.03 0.42
CA HIS A 38 -12.60 -6.18 -0.44
C HIS A 38 -13.99 -5.88 0.17
N PHE A 39 -14.03 -5.68 1.49
CA PHE A 39 -15.29 -5.44 2.20
C PHE A 39 -15.79 -4.02 1.96
N PHE A 40 -14.96 -3.01 2.22
CA PHE A 40 -15.38 -1.61 2.15
C PHE A 40 -15.52 -1.04 0.72
N ASP A 41 -15.14 -1.82 -0.31
CA ASP A 41 -15.27 -1.45 -1.72
C ASP A 41 -16.22 -2.35 -2.52
N ARG A 42 -16.18 -3.68 -2.37
CA ARG A 42 -16.97 -4.61 -3.22
C ARG A 42 -18.05 -5.40 -2.48
N ASN A 43 -17.82 -5.72 -1.21
CA ASN A 43 -18.62 -6.69 -0.47
C ASN A 43 -19.36 -6.07 0.73
N TYR A 44 -19.56 -4.74 0.75
CA TYR A 44 -20.07 -4.03 1.93
C TYR A 44 -21.47 -4.51 2.35
N GLU A 45 -22.32 -4.81 1.36
CA GLU A 45 -23.70 -5.30 1.57
C GLU A 45 -23.77 -6.66 2.28
N ARG A 46 -22.65 -7.40 2.38
CA ARG A 46 -22.61 -8.65 3.16
C ARG A 46 -22.63 -8.43 4.68
N GLY A 47 -22.48 -7.19 5.13
CA GLY A 47 -22.57 -6.80 6.53
C GLY A 47 -21.33 -7.11 7.37
N LEU A 48 -21.25 -6.47 8.54
CA LEU A 48 -20.09 -6.59 9.45
C LEU A 48 -19.93 -7.99 10.06
N ALA A 49 -21.02 -8.76 10.17
CA ALA A 49 -20.94 -10.14 10.64
C ALA A 49 -20.12 -11.00 9.67
N TRP A 50 -20.40 -10.92 8.38
CA TRP A 50 -19.62 -11.58 7.33
C TRP A 50 -18.16 -11.14 7.36
N TYR A 51 -17.91 -9.82 7.48
CA TYR A 51 -16.55 -9.29 7.53
C TYR A 51 -15.76 -9.80 8.75
N ARG A 52 -16.39 -9.80 9.94
CA ARG A 52 -15.79 -10.36 11.17
C ARG A 52 -15.48 -11.85 11.01
N ASP A 53 -16.30 -12.60 10.29
CA ASP A 53 -16.08 -14.04 10.10
C ASP A 53 -14.89 -14.35 9.19
N LEU A 54 -14.41 -13.40 8.39
CA LEU A 54 -13.14 -13.55 7.67
C LEU A 54 -11.92 -13.40 8.57
N MET A 55 -12.08 -12.76 9.74
CA MET A 55 -10.97 -12.43 10.62
C MET A 55 -10.40 -13.69 11.29
N PRO A 56 -9.07 -13.77 11.47
CA PRO A 56 -8.47 -14.85 12.25
C PRO A 56 -8.94 -14.75 13.71
N ARG A 57 -8.94 -15.90 14.41
CA ARG A 57 -9.08 -15.88 15.86
C ARG A 57 -7.83 -15.25 16.47
N THR A 58 -8.04 -14.33 17.40
CA THR A 58 -6.99 -13.68 18.18
C THR A 58 -7.12 -14.00 19.66
N LEU A 59 -5.98 -13.96 20.34
CA LEU A 59 -5.86 -13.89 21.79
C LEU A 59 -5.96 -12.44 22.27
N GLU A 60 -6.08 -12.25 23.58
CA GLU A 60 -5.95 -10.92 24.18
C GLU A 60 -4.56 -10.33 23.91
N GLY A 61 -4.47 -9.01 23.78
CA GLY A 61 -3.25 -8.30 23.37
C GLY A 61 -2.96 -8.31 21.86
N GLN A 62 -3.45 -9.29 21.10
CA GLN A 62 -3.19 -9.34 19.65
C GLN A 62 -4.06 -8.38 18.84
N ILE A 63 -3.45 -7.78 17.82
CA ILE A 63 -4.09 -6.92 16.82
C ILE A 63 -4.55 -7.76 15.64
N THR A 64 -5.82 -7.60 15.27
CA THR A 64 -6.38 -8.12 14.02
C THR A 64 -6.16 -7.10 12.91
N MET A 65 -5.64 -7.55 11.77
CA MET A 65 -5.41 -6.70 10.60
C MET A 65 -5.92 -7.31 9.29
N GLU A 66 -6.13 -6.45 8.31
CA GLU A 66 -6.29 -6.83 6.91
C GLU A 66 -5.59 -5.82 6.00
N LYS A 67 -5.46 -6.17 4.72
CA LYS A 67 -5.09 -5.21 3.68
C LYS A 67 -6.06 -5.30 2.52
N THR A 68 -6.43 -4.15 1.97
CA THR A 68 -7.12 -4.04 0.68
C THR A 68 -6.68 -2.74 0.01
N PRO A 69 -5.73 -2.79 -0.94
CA PRO A 69 -5.10 -1.58 -1.47
C PRO A 69 -6.01 -0.63 -2.26
N SER A 70 -7.19 -1.09 -2.68
CA SER A 70 -8.19 -0.28 -3.38
C SER A 70 -8.94 0.65 -2.45
N TYR A 71 -9.01 0.38 -1.15
CA TYR A 71 -9.77 1.22 -0.23
C TYR A 71 -9.34 2.68 -0.29
N PHE A 72 -8.03 2.94 -0.39
CA PHE A 72 -7.49 4.30 -0.43
C PHE A 72 -8.15 5.21 -1.48
N VAL A 73 -8.59 4.65 -2.60
CA VAL A 73 -9.24 5.39 -3.70
C VAL A 73 -10.75 5.12 -3.82
N THR A 74 -11.31 4.31 -2.92
CA THR A 74 -12.75 4.07 -2.84
C THR A 74 -13.42 5.23 -2.11
N LYS A 75 -14.31 5.95 -2.81
CA LYS A 75 -14.95 7.17 -2.30
C LYS A 75 -15.67 6.94 -0.96
N GLU A 76 -16.40 5.84 -0.83
CA GLU A 76 -17.22 5.53 0.34
C GLU A 76 -16.43 4.87 1.48
N ALA A 77 -15.21 4.37 1.23
CA ALA A 77 -14.45 3.60 2.21
C ALA A 77 -14.15 4.36 3.51
N PRO A 78 -13.74 5.65 3.49
CA PRO A 78 -13.49 6.39 4.73
C PRO A 78 -14.73 6.44 5.64
N ALA A 79 -15.89 6.83 5.10
CA ALA A 79 -17.14 6.88 5.84
C ALA A 79 -17.52 5.49 6.40
N ARG A 80 -17.43 4.45 5.58
CA ARG A 80 -17.78 3.08 5.97
C ARG A 80 -16.89 2.52 7.07
N ILE A 81 -15.57 2.77 7.02
CA ILE A 81 -14.62 2.32 8.05
C ILE A 81 -14.83 3.13 9.35
N SER A 82 -15.06 4.45 9.24
CA SER A 82 -15.33 5.30 10.39
C SER A 82 -16.61 4.88 11.13
N SER A 83 -17.65 4.49 10.39
CA SER A 83 -18.89 3.93 10.94
C SER A 83 -18.69 2.57 11.64
N MET A 84 -17.70 1.77 11.23
CA MET A 84 -17.37 0.52 11.92
C MET A 84 -16.71 0.80 13.27
N SER A 85 -15.70 1.67 13.30
CA SER A 85 -15.04 2.12 14.52
C SER A 85 -14.26 3.40 14.27
N LYS A 86 -14.56 4.46 15.04
CA LYS A 86 -13.81 5.71 14.99
C LYS A 86 -12.35 5.55 15.44
N GLY A 87 -12.02 4.49 16.19
CA GLY A 87 -10.67 4.21 16.68
C GLY A 87 -9.80 3.39 15.73
N THR A 88 -10.28 3.02 14.54
CA THR A 88 -9.48 2.24 13.59
C THR A 88 -8.23 3.01 13.16
N LYS A 89 -7.06 2.35 13.21
CA LYS A 89 -5.80 2.88 12.67
C LYS A 89 -5.65 2.50 11.21
N LEU A 90 -5.13 3.41 10.40
CA LEU A 90 -4.99 3.26 8.96
C LEU A 90 -3.51 3.32 8.58
N ILE A 91 -3.10 2.44 7.68
CA ILE A 91 -1.75 2.46 7.13
C ILE A 91 -1.81 2.59 5.60
N VAL A 92 -1.04 3.52 5.07
CA VAL A 92 -0.86 3.76 3.64
C VAL A 92 0.61 3.56 3.29
N VAL A 93 0.89 2.51 2.53
CA VAL A 93 2.22 2.30 1.94
C VAL A 93 2.28 3.06 0.62
N VAL A 94 2.97 4.19 0.63
CA VAL A 94 3.16 5.06 -0.55
C VAL A 94 4.45 4.70 -1.29
N ARG A 95 4.59 5.21 -2.51
CA ARG A 95 5.70 4.96 -3.43
C ARG A 95 5.78 6.14 -4.40
N ASP A 96 6.93 6.40 -5.03
CA ASP A 96 7.04 7.36 -6.14
C ASP A 96 5.86 7.12 -7.13
N PRO A 97 4.97 8.11 -7.34
CA PRO A 97 3.78 7.97 -8.16
C PRO A 97 4.06 7.51 -9.59
N VAL A 98 5.19 7.90 -10.18
CA VAL A 98 5.62 7.50 -11.52
C VAL A 98 5.97 6.01 -11.52
N THR A 99 6.85 5.58 -10.62
CA THR A 99 7.24 4.16 -10.54
C THR A 99 6.06 3.27 -10.14
N ARG A 100 5.12 3.79 -9.34
CA ARG A 100 3.87 3.11 -8.99
C ARG A 100 2.95 2.96 -10.21
N ALA A 101 2.80 4.00 -11.03
CA ALA A 101 2.01 3.96 -12.26
C ALA A 101 2.56 2.91 -13.25
N ILE A 102 3.88 2.90 -13.48
CA ILE A 102 4.56 1.90 -14.32
C ILE A 102 4.36 0.49 -13.75
N SER A 103 4.44 0.33 -12.43
CA SER A 103 4.20 -0.97 -11.78
C SER A 103 2.76 -1.46 -11.91
N ASP A 104 1.80 -0.54 -11.94
CA ASP A 104 0.38 -0.84 -12.16
C ASP A 104 0.15 -1.31 -13.60
N TYR A 105 0.64 -0.54 -14.56
CA TYR A 105 0.65 -0.90 -15.98
C TYR A 105 1.28 -2.27 -16.21
N THR A 106 2.49 -2.51 -15.68
CA THR A 106 3.21 -3.79 -15.81
C THR A 106 2.38 -4.98 -15.29
N GLN A 107 1.62 -4.78 -14.20
CA GLN A 107 0.73 -5.83 -13.70
C GLN A 107 -0.46 -6.06 -14.65
N THR A 108 -1.03 -5.00 -15.22
CA THR A 108 -2.11 -5.12 -16.21
C THR A 108 -1.63 -5.81 -17.48
N LEU A 109 -0.46 -5.43 -18.00
CA LEU A 109 0.20 -6.03 -19.16
C LEU A 109 0.41 -7.54 -18.95
N SER A 110 0.87 -7.97 -17.77
CA SER A 110 1.06 -9.40 -17.45
C SER A 110 -0.24 -10.24 -17.46
N LYS A 111 -1.41 -9.60 -17.42
CA LYS A 111 -2.72 -10.25 -17.48
C LYS A 111 -3.43 -10.07 -18.82
N LYS A 112 -3.09 -8.98 -19.53
CA LYS A 112 -3.66 -8.58 -20.81
C LYS A 112 -2.50 -8.08 -21.68
N PRO A 113 -1.83 -8.97 -22.43
CA PRO A 113 -0.66 -8.62 -23.23
C PRO A 113 -0.95 -7.60 -24.33
N ASP A 114 -2.19 -7.57 -24.84
CA ASP A 114 -2.59 -6.77 -26.01
C ASP A 114 -3.04 -5.32 -25.66
N ILE A 115 -2.68 -4.82 -24.48
CA ILE A 115 -2.99 -3.43 -24.13
C ILE A 115 -2.02 -2.45 -24.83
N PRO A 116 -2.43 -1.19 -25.09
CA PRO A 116 -1.53 -0.17 -25.62
C PRO A 116 -0.34 0.09 -24.69
N THR A 117 0.72 0.69 -25.23
CA THR A 117 1.93 1.02 -24.45
C THR A 117 1.63 1.98 -23.30
N PHE A 118 2.53 2.04 -22.32
CA PHE A 118 2.43 2.97 -21.20
C PHE A 118 2.35 4.43 -21.68
N GLU A 119 3.16 4.79 -22.66
CA GLU A 119 3.20 6.12 -23.26
C GLU A 119 1.87 6.47 -23.93
N SER A 120 1.27 5.52 -24.65
CA SER A 120 -0.01 5.72 -25.32
C SER A 120 -1.13 5.97 -24.31
N LEU A 121 -1.17 5.22 -23.21
CA LEU A 121 -2.18 5.37 -22.16
C LEU A 121 -1.96 6.60 -21.26
N THR A 122 -0.75 7.15 -21.23
CA THR A 122 -0.41 8.27 -20.34
C THR A 122 -1.04 9.58 -20.78
N PHE A 123 -1.20 9.81 -22.08
CA PHE A 123 -1.66 11.09 -22.62
C PHE A 123 -3.06 10.99 -23.20
N LYS A 124 -3.91 11.95 -22.86
CA LYS A 124 -5.16 12.22 -23.59
C LYS A 124 -4.86 12.86 -24.94
N ASN A 125 -3.81 13.67 -25.00
CA ASN A 125 -3.28 14.25 -26.23
C ASN A 125 -1.75 14.38 -26.13
N ARG A 126 -1.01 13.54 -26.87
CA ARG A 126 0.45 13.49 -26.81
C ARG A 126 1.12 14.78 -27.32
N THR A 127 0.58 15.38 -28.37
CA THR A 127 1.12 16.60 -28.99
C THR A 127 1.12 17.78 -28.02
N THR A 128 0.02 17.95 -27.28
CA THR A 128 -0.12 19.01 -26.26
C THR A 128 0.53 18.66 -24.92
N GLY A 129 0.88 17.39 -24.70
CA GLY A 129 1.35 16.90 -23.41
C GLY A 129 0.26 16.73 -22.35
N LEU A 130 -1.02 16.80 -22.73
CA LEU A 130 -2.12 16.64 -21.79
C LEU A 130 -2.20 15.20 -21.29
N ILE A 131 -1.85 15.01 -20.01
CA ILE A 131 -1.90 13.72 -19.31
C ILE A 131 -3.36 13.30 -19.08
N ASP A 132 -3.66 12.02 -19.31
CA ASP A 132 -4.97 11.45 -19.03
C ASP A 132 -5.10 11.08 -17.54
N THR A 133 -5.62 12.02 -16.74
CA THR A 133 -5.91 11.78 -15.32
C THR A 133 -7.11 10.87 -15.10
N SER A 134 -7.90 10.53 -16.14
CA SER A 134 -8.98 9.55 -16.00
C SER A 134 -8.44 8.12 -15.96
N TRP A 135 -7.23 7.89 -16.48
CA TRP A 135 -6.58 6.60 -16.41
C TRP A 135 -6.24 6.25 -14.96
N SER A 136 -6.74 5.10 -14.49
CA SER A 136 -6.56 4.66 -13.09
C SER A 136 -5.09 4.57 -12.66
N ALA A 137 -4.17 4.24 -13.57
CA ALA A 137 -2.75 4.19 -13.25
C ALA A 137 -2.13 5.58 -13.04
N ILE A 138 -2.76 6.67 -13.48
CA ILE A 138 -2.37 8.03 -13.09
C ILE A 138 -3.14 8.47 -11.85
N GLN A 139 -4.46 8.31 -11.88
CA GLN A 139 -5.35 8.83 -10.85
C GLN A 139 -5.02 8.34 -9.43
N ILE A 140 -4.58 7.08 -9.26
CA ILE A 140 -4.21 6.52 -7.95
C ILE A 140 -2.97 7.24 -7.36
N GLY A 141 -2.08 7.78 -8.20
CA GLY A 141 -0.85 8.45 -7.78
C GLY A 141 -1.07 9.84 -7.17
N ILE A 142 -2.25 10.43 -7.31
CA ILE A 142 -2.58 11.76 -6.78
C ILE A 142 -2.93 11.65 -5.29
N TYR A 143 -1.95 11.30 -4.45
CA TYR A 143 -2.18 10.91 -3.06
C TYR A 143 -2.84 12.01 -2.23
N ALA A 144 -2.44 13.26 -2.41
CA ALA A 144 -3.03 14.41 -1.71
C ALA A 144 -4.56 14.46 -1.87
N LYS A 145 -5.06 14.29 -3.11
CA LYS A 145 -6.50 14.31 -3.41
C LYS A 145 -7.26 13.20 -2.69
N HIS A 146 -6.70 11.99 -2.66
CA HIS A 146 -7.34 10.88 -1.96
C HIS A 146 -7.29 11.08 -0.45
N LEU A 147 -6.16 11.59 0.06
CA LEU A 147 -5.99 11.88 1.48
C LEU A 147 -7.00 12.91 1.99
N GLU A 148 -7.35 13.93 1.21
CA GLU A 148 -8.43 14.88 1.56
C GLU A 148 -9.73 14.15 1.92
N ASN A 149 -10.13 13.14 1.14
CA ASN A 149 -11.33 12.33 1.42
C ASN A 149 -11.21 11.55 2.74
N TRP A 150 -10.03 11.03 3.06
CA TRP A 150 -9.80 10.31 4.33
C TRP A 150 -9.84 11.24 5.54
N LEU A 151 -9.30 12.46 5.40
CA LEU A 151 -9.23 13.43 6.49
C LEU A 151 -10.60 14.03 6.87
N LEU A 152 -11.62 13.87 6.03
CA LEU A 152 -13.01 14.17 6.40
C LEU A 152 -13.55 13.25 7.51
N HIS A 153 -12.96 12.06 7.68
CA HIS A 153 -13.48 11.01 8.56
C HIS A 153 -12.48 10.51 9.62
N PHE A 154 -11.19 10.78 9.46
CA PHE A 154 -10.13 10.34 10.36
C PHE A 154 -9.14 11.47 10.63
N PRO A 155 -8.70 11.66 11.90
CA PRO A 155 -7.61 12.56 12.19
C PRO A 155 -6.30 12.02 11.63
N ILE A 156 -5.39 12.90 11.22
CA ILE A 156 -4.10 12.53 10.63
C ILE A 156 -3.27 11.60 11.53
N GLY A 157 -3.36 11.75 12.86
CA GLY A 157 -2.67 10.89 13.83
C GLY A 157 -3.15 9.42 13.85
N GLN A 158 -4.28 9.10 13.20
CA GLN A 158 -4.75 7.73 12.99
C GLN A 158 -4.31 7.16 11.63
N ILE A 159 -3.52 7.89 10.84
CA ILE A 159 -3.05 7.45 9.52
C ILE A 159 -1.53 7.46 9.51
N LEU A 160 -0.92 6.29 9.33
CA LEU A 160 0.52 6.17 9.11
C LEU A 160 0.83 6.06 7.62
N PHE A 161 1.79 6.87 7.18
CA PHE A 161 2.36 6.79 5.84
C PHE A 161 3.73 6.09 5.87
N VAL A 162 3.80 4.94 5.21
CA VAL A 162 4.99 4.08 5.12
C VAL A 162 5.65 4.30 3.77
N SER A 163 6.96 4.52 3.75
CA SER A 163 7.73 4.67 2.51
C SER A 163 7.98 3.29 1.89
N GLY A 164 7.45 3.08 0.69
CA GLY A 164 7.68 1.87 -0.09
C GLY A 164 9.16 1.71 -0.50
N GLU A 165 9.83 2.82 -0.82
CA GLU A 165 11.27 2.85 -1.11
C GLU A 165 12.08 2.42 0.12
N ARG A 166 11.78 3.01 1.28
CA ARG A 166 12.49 2.68 2.51
C ARG A 166 12.17 1.28 3.02
N MET A 167 10.97 0.73 2.76
CA MET A 167 10.71 -0.69 3.03
C MET A 167 11.59 -1.65 2.20
N ILE A 168 12.15 -1.19 1.08
CA ILE A 168 13.09 -1.99 0.28
C ILE A 168 14.51 -1.82 0.82
N SER A 169 14.94 -0.58 1.07
CA SER A 169 16.31 -0.27 1.47
C SER A 169 16.59 -0.54 2.96
N ASP A 170 15.61 -0.30 3.83
CA ASP A 170 15.68 -0.43 5.29
C ASP A 170 14.33 -0.93 5.85
N PRO A 171 13.96 -2.20 5.61
CA PRO A 171 12.70 -2.76 6.10
C PRO A 171 12.61 -2.72 7.63
N ALA A 172 13.71 -2.90 8.35
CA ALA A 172 13.71 -2.89 9.81
C ALA A 172 13.36 -1.51 10.37
N GLY A 173 13.93 -0.44 9.81
CA GLY A 173 13.64 0.93 10.22
C GLY A 173 12.18 1.32 9.98
N GLU A 174 11.62 1.00 8.80
CA GLU A 174 10.19 1.27 8.55
C GLU A 174 9.27 0.43 9.44
N LEU A 175 9.58 -0.85 9.68
CA LEU A 175 8.80 -1.69 10.59
C LEU A 175 8.90 -1.21 12.05
N GLY A 176 9.99 -0.56 12.44
CA GLY A 176 10.10 0.14 13.73
C GLY A 176 9.05 1.25 13.90
N ARG A 177 8.80 2.04 12.86
CA ARG A 177 7.75 3.08 12.87
C ARG A 177 6.35 2.48 12.91
N VAL A 178 6.14 1.39 12.17
CA VAL A 178 4.83 0.72 12.12
C VAL A 178 4.49 0.05 13.45
N GLN A 179 5.45 -0.58 14.12
CA GLN A 179 5.25 -1.17 15.44
C GLN A 179 4.84 -0.11 16.47
N ASP A 180 5.55 1.02 16.53
CA ASP A 180 5.20 2.14 17.44
C ASP A 180 3.81 2.68 17.16
N PHE A 181 3.49 2.93 15.88
CA PHE A 181 2.18 3.41 15.49
C PHE A 181 1.06 2.45 15.90
N LEU A 182 1.29 1.14 15.83
CA LEU A 182 0.33 0.13 16.26
C LEU A 182 0.31 -0.09 17.79
N GLY A 183 1.22 0.54 18.54
CA GLY A 183 1.37 0.29 19.98
C GLY A 183 1.96 -1.07 20.30
N LEU A 184 2.70 -1.66 19.36
CA LEU A 184 3.38 -2.95 19.52
C LEU A 184 4.80 -2.76 20.04
N LYS A 185 5.30 -3.74 20.77
CA LYS A 185 6.72 -3.81 21.12
C LYS A 185 7.55 -3.91 19.84
N ARG A 186 8.70 -3.22 19.78
CA ARG A 186 9.66 -3.37 18.67
C ARG A 186 10.37 -4.73 18.75
N ILE A 187 9.79 -5.74 18.12
CA ILE A 187 10.34 -7.10 18.01
C ILE A 187 10.97 -7.33 16.63
N ILE A 188 10.33 -6.84 15.57
CA ILE A 188 10.83 -6.96 14.21
C ILE A 188 12.01 -6.01 14.05
N THR A 189 13.15 -6.56 13.64
CA THR A 189 14.47 -5.92 13.54
C THR A 189 15.20 -6.40 12.30
N ASP A 190 16.39 -5.82 12.04
CA ASP A 190 17.33 -6.21 10.98
C ASP A 190 17.60 -7.72 10.92
N LYS A 191 17.66 -8.39 12.08
CA LYS A 191 17.91 -9.83 12.18
C LYS A 191 16.85 -10.67 11.46
N HIS A 192 15.63 -10.16 11.27
CA HIS A 192 14.54 -10.86 10.60
C HIS A 192 14.64 -10.84 9.08
N PHE A 193 15.49 -9.98 8.52
CA PHE A 193 15.60 -9.78 7.09
C PHE A 193 16.94 -10.29 6.54
N TYR A 194 16.92 -10.69 5.27
CA TYR A 194 18.12 -10.86 4.45
C TYR A 194 17.84 -10.34 3.04
N PHE A 195 18.86 -9.83 2.36
CA PHE A 195 18.71 -9.34 0.99
C PHE A 195 18.95 -10.47 -0.02
N ASN A 196 18.00 -10.72 -0.90
CA ASN A 196 18.17 -11.68 -1.97
C ASN A 196 18.68 -10.95 -3.23
N LYS A 197 19.98 -11.09 -3.53
CA LYS A 197 20.63 -10.43 -4.68
C LYS A 197 19.99 -10.79 -6.02
N THR A 198 19.62 -12.06 -6.22
CA THR A 198 18.97 -12.53 -7.46
C THR A 198 17.59 -11.91 -7.65
N LYS A 199 16.84 -11.73 -6.54
CA LYS A 199 15.51 -11.11 -6.59
C LYS A 199 15.58 -9.58 -6.62
N GLY A 200 16.61 -8.98 -6.03
CA GLY A 200 16.74 -7.53 -5.85
C GLY A 200 15.87 -6.94 -4.74
N PHE A 201 15.37 -7.76 -3.81
CA PHE A 201 14.47 -7.33 -2.72
C PHE A 201 14.82 -7.99 -1.39
N PRO A 202 14.51 -7.35 -0.24
CA PRO A 202 14.59 -7.99 1.07
C PRO A 202 13.56 -9.12 1.21
N CYS A 203 13.97 -10.16 1.92
CA CYS A 203 13.18 -11.35 2.23
C CYS A 203 13.23 -11.64 3.74
N LEU A 204 12.29 -12.43 4.24
CA LEU A 204 12.23 -12.85 5.64
C LEU A 204 13.13 -14.07 5.87
N LYS A 205 14.02 -14.01 6.87
CA LYS A 205 14.83 -15.19 7.27
C LYS A 205 13.96 -16.32 7.81
N LYS A 206 12.87 -15.98 8.48
CA LYS A 206 11.82 -16.90 8.95
C LYS A 206 10.46 -16.21 8.78
N ALA A 207 9.55 -16.86 8.06
CA ALA A 207 8.18 -16.39 7.94
C ALA A 207 7.31 -16.88 9.11
N GLU A 208 6.15 -16.25 9.29
CA GLU A 208 5.13 -16.70 10.24
C GLU A 208 4.79 -18.18 10.01
N GLY A 209 4.93 -19.00 11.05
CA GLY A 209 4.62 -20.44 10.98
C GLY A 209 5.58 -21.29 10.14
N SER A 210 6.75 -20.75 9.73
CA SER A 210 7.76 -21.48 8.96
C SER A 210 9.17 -21.28 9.51
N SER A 211 9.94 -22.37 9.59
CA SER A 211 11.37 -22.32 9.92
C SER A 211 12.25 -21.92 8.73
N LYS A 212 11.70 -21.86 7.51
CA LYS A 212 12.44 -21.59 6.28
C LYS A 212 12.38 -20.11 5.88
N PRO A 213 13.40 -19.61 5.15
CA PRO A 213 13.36 -18.29 4.54
C PRO A 213 12.19 -18.14 3.57
N HIS A 214 11.66 -16.92 3.49
CA HIS A 214 10.54 -16.58 2.61
C HIS A 214 10.82 -15.29 1.84
N CYS A 215 10.88 -15.41 0.51
CA CYS A 215 10.80 -14.29 -0.40
C CYS A 215 9.40 -14.19 -0.99
N LEU A 216 8.93 -12.96 -1.25
CA LEU A 216 7.68 -12.76 -1.97
C LEU A 216 7.73 -13.44 -3.36
N GLY A 217 6.60 -13.98 -3.81
CA GLY A 217 6.50 -14.73 -5.06
C GLY A 217 6.82 -13.91 -6.33
N LYS A 218 6.84 -14.58 -7.48
CA LYS A 218 7.17 -14.00 -8.81
C LYS A 218 6.30 -12.79 -9.21
N THR A 219 5.09 -12.70 -8.66
CA THR A 219 4.17 -11.58 -8.89
C THR A 219 4.54 -10.30 -8.12
N LYS A 220 5.62 -10.30 -7.32
CA LYS A 220 6.12 -9.17 -6.54
C LYS A 220 7.58 -8.88 -6.95
N GLY A 221 7.83 -7.64 -7.37
CA GLY A 221 9.10 -7.25 -7.99
C GLY A 221 9.20 -7.68 -9.45
N ARG A 222 8.16 -7.39 -10.27
CA ARG A 222 8.25 -7.63 -11.72
C ARG A 222 9.23 -6.64 -12.34
N THR A 223 9.99 -7.08 -13.32
CA THR A 223 10.72 -6.19 -14.22
C THR A 223 9.74 -5.25 -14.90
N HIS A 224 10.03 -3.96 -14.88
CA HIS A 224 9.25 -2.94 -15.59
C HIS A 224 9.74 -2.84 -17.03
N PRO A 225 8.87 -2.55 -18.00
CA PRO A 225 9.31 -2.19 -19.34
C PRO A 225 10.08 -0.87 -19.31
N ASP A 226 10.98 -0.69 -20.26
CA ASP A 226 11.66 0.60 -20.46
C ASP A 226 10.64 1.62 -20.96
N ILE A 227 10.57 2.76 -20.28
CA ILE A 227 9.65 3.85 -20.60
C ILE A 227 10.45 5.01 -21.17
N ASP A 228 9.88 5.66 -22.18
CA ASP A 228 10.42 6.89 -22.75
C ASP A 228 10.72 7.93 -21.65
N GLN A 229 11.97 8.42 -21.62
CA GLN A 229 12.45 9.35 -20.59
C GLN A 229 11.69 10.69 -20.62
N GLU A 230 11.25 11.15 -21.79
CA GLU A 230 10.44 12.37 -21.88
C GLU A 230 9.08 12.17 -21.21
N VAL A 231 8.48 10.98 -21.36
CA VAL A 231 7.21 10.63 -20.71
C VAL A 231 7.38 10.51 -19.20
N VAL A 232 8.49 9.93 -18.73
CA VAL A 232 8.84 9.89 -17.30
C VAL A 232 8.96 11.31 -16.75
N GLN A 233 9.69 12.20 -17.44
CA GLN A 233 9.88 13.58 -16.99
C GLN A 233 8.55 14.34 -16.92
N ARG A 234 7.71 14.25 -17.95
CA ARG A 234 6.38 14.87 -17.97
C ARG A 234 5.49 14.37 -16.83
N LEU A 235 5.57 13.07 -16.50
CA LEU A 235 4.84 12.53 -15.34
C LEU A 235 5.40 13.03 -14.02
N ARG A 236 6.72 13.15 -13.86
CA ARG A 236 7.33 13.75 -12.66
C ARG A 236 6.86 15.18 -12.48
N ASP A 237 6.91 15.98 -13.55
CA ASP A 237 6.46 17.38 -13.52
C ASP A 237 4.97 17.50 -13.18
N PHE A 238 4.14 16.58 -13.70
CA PHE A 238 2.73 16.49 -13.34
C PHE A 238 2.48 16.16 -11.87
N TYR A 239 3.22 15.20 -11.29
CA TYR A 239 3.01 14.79 -9.91
C TYR A 239 3.61 15.75 -8.89
N ARG A 240 4.70 16.46 -9.22
CA ARG A 240 5.43 17.36 -8.32
C ARG A 240 4.52 18.27 -7.46
N PRO A 241 3.57 19.06 -8.00
CA PRO A 241 2.72 19.89 -7.16
C PRO A 241 1.84 19.08 -6.20
N PHE A 242 1.38 17.89 -6.60
CA PHE A 242 0.61 17.00 -5.72
C PHE A 242 1.47 16.33 -4.65
N ASN A 243 2.72 16.00 -4.99
CA ASN A 243 3.69 15.44 -4.05
C ASN A 243 4.05 16.46 -2.97
N MET A 244 4.38 17.70 -3.35
CA MET A 244 4.67 18.77 -2.40
C MET A 244 3.50 19.00 -1.44
N LYS A 245 2.26 19.03 -1.97
CA LYS A 245 1.06 19.11 -1.13
C LYS A 245 0.94 17.90 -0.20
N PHE A 246 1.20 16.69 -0.70
CA PHE A 246 1.16 15.47 0.10
C PHE A 246 2.20 15.51 1.23
N TYR A 247 3.44 15.92 0.96
CA TYR A 247 4.50 16.05 1.97
C TYR A 247 4.10 17.03 3.08
N GLN A 248 3.49 18.15 2.70
CA GLN A 248 2.96 19.12 3.66
C GLN A 248 1.83 18.53 4.51
N MET A 249 0.90 17.79 3.89
CA MET A 249 -0.23 17.16 4.60
C MET A 249 0.21 16.06 5.57
N THR A 250 1.27 15.32 5.24
CA THR A 250 1.79 14.23 6.08
C THR A 250 2.85 14.68 7.07
N GLY A 251 3.43 15.87 6.87
CA GLY A 251 4.62 16.33 7.61
C GLY A 251 5.86 15.48 7.32
N GLN A 252 5.91 14.80 6.17
CA GLN A 252 7.00 13.92 5.77
C GLN A 252 7.30 14.07 4.27
N ASP A 253 8.55 14.41 3.96
CA ASP A 253 9.10 14.29 2.61
C ASP A 253 9.48 12.83 2.31
N PHE A 254 9.05 12.32 1.16
CA PHE A 254 9.35 10.96 0.71
C PHE A 254 10.47 10.89 -0.34
N GLY A 255 11.01 12.03 -0.77
CA GLY A 255 12.18 12.12 -1.66
C GLY A 255 11.91 11.68 -3.10
N TRP A 256 10.71 11.93 -3.63
CA TRP A 256 10.38 11.61 -5.03
C TRP A 256 10.67 12.75 -6.01
N ASP A 257 10.96 13.95 -5.50
CA ASP A 257 11.13 15.20 -6.25
C ASP A 257 12.45 15.90 -5.91
#